data_AF-A0A5C9D440-F1
#
_entry.id   AF-A0A5C9D440-F1
#
_cell.length_a   1.000
_cell.length_b   1.000
_cell.length_c   1.000
_cell.angle_alpha   90.00
_cell.angle_beta   90.00
_cell.angle_gamma   90.00
#
_symmetry.space_group_name_H-M   'P 1'
#
loop_
_entity.id
_entity.type
_entity.pdbx_description
1 polymer ?
#
loop_
_entity_poly.entity_id
_entity_poly.type
_entity_poly.pdbx_seq_one_letter_code
_entity_poly.pdbx_strand_id
1 'polypeptide(L)'
;MGLLHFKYHNTNCFALRSSIPEEYLAIDAGWPRTLREYQRNLKALGADFRSLRYCLATHFHMDHAGLVGEFLATPSHSPDSVSYICPEAEAIVGELCPLDQIMNDPASLEDWERLRTKGARRIFPSHAGFFEI
;
A
#
# COMPACT_ATOMS: atom_id res chain seq x y z
N MET A 1 24.72 -17.43 1.78
CA MET A 1 23.78 -16.76 2.72
C MET A 1 22.64 -16.18 1.89
N GLY A 2 21.39 -16.57 2.13
CA GLY A 2 20.25 -16.23 1.26
C GLY A 2 19.49 -14.97 1.66
N LEU A 3 19.97 -14.17 2.61
CA LEU A 3 19.26 -13.00 3.12
C LEU A 3 19.94 -11.72 2.65
N LEU A 4 19.20 -10.88 1.95
CA LEU A 4 19.57 -9.50 1.65
C LEU A 4 18.92 -8.58 2.69
N HIS A 5 19.63 -7.53 3.07
CA HIS A 5 19.17 -6.54 4.04
C HIS A 5 19.57 -5.15 3.57
N PHE A 6 18.63 -4.23 3.64
CA PHE A 6 18.93 -2.81 3.57
C PHE A 6 18.07 -2.05 4.55
N LYS A 7 18.60 -0.92 5.01
CA LYS A 7 17.85 0.01 5.85
C LYS A 7 17.28 1.12 4.99
N TYR A 8 15.98 1.38 5.15
CA TYR A 8 15.28 2.49 4.54
C TYR A 8 14.78 3.42 5.66
N HIS A 9 15.37 4.61 5.78
CA HIS A 9 15.25 5.46 6.97
C HIS A 9 15.52 4.70 8.28
N ASN A 10 14.50 4.52 9.13
CA ASN A 10 14.58 3.74 10.37
C ASN A 10 13.98 2.34 10.26
N THR A 11 13.50 1.95 9.08
CA THR A 11 12.88 0.65 8.85
C THR A 11 13.86 -0.30 8.18
N ASN A 12 13.89 -1.55 8.62
CA ASN A 12 14.69 -2.60 8.00
C ASN A 12 13.83 -3.33 6.95
N CYS A 13 14.35 -3.47 5.75
CA CYS A 13 13.74 -4.30 4.71
C CYS A 13 14.68 -5.47 4.42
N PHE A 14 14.08 -6.63 4.16
CA PHE A 14 14.84 -7.84 3.86
C PHE A 14 14.34 -8.49 2.58
N ALA A 15 15.20 -9.23 1.90
CA ALA A 15 14.79 -10.12 0.81
C ALA A 15 15.41 -11.51 1.04
N LEU A 16 14.55 -12.50 1.24
CA LEU A 16 14.93 -13.89 1.45
C LEU A 16 14.94 -14.62 0.11
N ARG A 17 16.11 -15.13 -0.30
CA ARG A 17 16.28 -15.94 -1.50
C ARG A 17 15.45 -17.22 -1.38
N SER A 18 14.69 -17.54 -2.42
CA SER A 18 13.94 -18.78 -2.52
C SER A 18 14.84 -19.94 -2.96
N SER A 19 14.28 -21.15 -3.08
CA SER A 19 14.98 -22.29 -3.69
C SER A 19 15.18 -22.13 -5.21
N ILE A 20 14.44 -21.21 -5.85
CA ILE A 20 14.56 -20.89 -7.26
C ILE A 20 15.65 -19.82 -7.44
N PRO A 21 16.61 -20.01 -8.37
CA PRO A 21 17.67 -19.04 -8.61
C PRO A 21 17.11 -17.65 -8.97
N GLU A 22 17.69 -16.61 -8.38
CA GLU A 22 17.31 -15.21 -8.63
C GLU A 22 15.83 -14.91 -8.35
N GLU A 23 15.26 -15.60 -7.36
CA GLU A 23 13.94 -15.27 -6.81
C GLU A 23 13.99 -15.00 -5.32
N TYR A 24 13.18 -14.04 -4.88
CA TYR A 24 13.19 -13.57 -3.51
C TYR A 24 11.76 -13.31 -2.99
N LEU A 25 11.58 -13.57 -1.70
CA LEU A 25 10.48 -13.05 -0.88
C LEU A 25 10.95 -11.75 -0.21
N ALA A 26 10.29 -10.64 -0.52
CA ALA A 26 10.47 -9.41 0.24
C ALA A 26 9.82 -9.55 1.63
N ILE A 27 10.51 -9.10 2.68
CA ILE A 27 9.96 -8.92 4.02
C ILE A 27 9.99 -7.43 4.29
N ASP A 28 8.79 -6.88 4.44
CA ASP A 28 8.46 -5.45 4.42
C ASP A 28 8.78 -4.74 3.10
N ALA A 29 7.98 -3.70 2.84
CA ALA A 29 7.90 -2.96 1.60
C ALA A 29 8.18 -1.46 1.80
N GLY A 30 8.81 -1.06 2.90
CA GLY A 30 9.21 0.34 3.13
C GLY A 30 8.04 1.33 3.14
N TRP A 31 8.31 2.58 2.77
CA TRP A 31 7.37 3.71 2.89
C TRP A 31 6.62 4.02 1.58
N PRO A 32 5.46 4.71 1.63
CA PRO A 32 4.72 5.11 0.43
C PRO A 32 5.54 6.04 -0.46
N ARG A 33 5.40 5.86 -1.78
CA ARG A 33 6.06 6.67 -2.83
C ARG A 33 7.60 6.53 -2.92
N THR A 34 8.18 5.47 -2.36
CA THR A 34 9.64 5.27 -2.28
C THR A 34 10.17 4.14 -3.16
N LEU A 35 9.37 3.66 -4.12
CA LEU A 35 9.68 2.51 -4.97
C LEU A 35 11.07 2.59 -5.63
N ARG A 36 11.43 3.76 -6.14
CA ARG A 36 12.73 3.98 -6.80
C ARG A 36 13.91 3.76 -5.85
N GLU A 37 13.76 4.11 -4.58
CA GLU A 37 14.82 3.93 -3.58
C GLU A 37 14.92 2.47 -3.15
N TYR A 38 13.78 1.80 -2.96
CA TYR A 38 13.74 0.35 -2.74
C TYR A 38 14.43 -0.41 -3.88
N GLN A 39 14.13 -0.06 -5.14
CA GLN A 39 14.77 -0.62 -6.33
C GLN A 39 16.28 -0.39 -6.36
N ARG A 40 16.74 0.82 -6.00
CA ARG A 40 18.17 1.15 -5.92
C ARG A 40 18.89 0.34 -4.86
N ASN A 41 18.29 0.18 -3.69
CA ASN A 41 18.86 -0.59 -2.59
C ASN A 41 19.00 -2.07 -2.94
N LEU A 42 17.97 -2.69 -3.54
CA LEU A 42 18.08 -4.07 -4.04
C LEU A 42 19.19 -4.21 -5.09
N LYS A 43 19.24 -3.27 -6.05
CA LYS A 43 20.26 -3.28 -7.10
C LYS A 43 21.67 -3.16 -6.54
N ALA A 44 21.86 -2.34 -5.50
CA ALA A 44 23.15 -2.21 -4.80
C ALA A 44 23.58 -3.52 -4.10
N LEU A 45 22.63 -4.39 -3.77
CA LEU A 45 22.85 -5.72 -3.21
C LEU A 45 22.93 -6.83 -4.27
N GLY A 46 22.91 -6.47 -5.56
CA GLY A 46 22.99 -7.42 -6.67
C GLY A 46 21.68 -8.11 -7.04
N ALA A 47 20.54 -7.67 -6.48
CA ALA A 47 19.22 -8.19 -6.82
C ALA A 47 18.44 -7.25 -7.74
N ASP A 48 17.73 -7.80 -8.73
CA ASP A 48 16.77 -7.05 -9.54
C ASP A 48 15.46 -6.90 -8.75
N PHE A 49 14.80 -5.75 -8.79
CA PHE A 49 13.45 -5.63 -8.21
C PHE A 49 12.47 -6.65 -8.82
N ARG A 50 12.62 -6.95 -10.11
CA ARG A 50 11.86 -7.98 -10.82
C ARG A 50 12.15 -9.39 -10.34
N SER A 51 13.11 -9.62 -9.44
CA SER A 51 13.34 -10.92 -8.78
C SER A 51 12.48 -11.13 -7.55
N LEU A 52 11.86 -10.07 -7.01
CA LEU A 52 10.87 -10.22 -5.95
C LEU A 52 9.61 -10.86 -6.53
N ARG A 53 9.22 -12.02 -5.99
CA ARG A 53 8.00 -12.75 -6.40
C ARG A 53 6.84 -12.57 -5.44
N TYR A 54 7.18 -12.41 -4.17
CA TYR A 54 6.25 -12.31 -3.07
C TYR A 54 6.70 -11.20 -2.13
N CYS A 55 5.74 -10.63 -1.40
CA CYS A 55 5.99 -9.67 -0.34
C CYS A 55 5.22 -10.11 0.91
N LEU A 56 5.91 -10.16 2.04
CA LEU A 56 5.34 -10.36 3.36
C LEU A 56 5.52 -9.07 4.15
N ALA A 57 4.44 -8.34 4.40
CA ALA A 57 4.47 -7.26 5.39
C ALA A 57 4.35 -7.86 6.79
N THR A 58 5.27 -7.49 7.69
CA THR A 58 5.25 -7.96 9.09
C THR A 58 4.07 -7.39 9.86
N HIS A 59 3.69 -6.15 9.56
CA HIS A 59 2.49 -5.46 10.03
C HIS A 59 2.19 -4.27 9.11
N PHE A 60 1.00 -3.67 9.25
CA PHE A 60 0.48 -2.66 8.32
C PHE A 60 0.63 -1.23 8.83
N HIS A 61 1.84 -0.87 9.26
CA HIS A 61 2.21 0.54 9.36
C HIS A 61 2.81 1.02 8.05
N MET A 62 2.67 2.31 7.77
CA MET A 62 3.08 2.91 6.50
C MET A 62 4.56 2.68 6.19
N ASP A 63 5.40 2.53 7.20
CA ASP A 63 6.84 2.33 7.07
C ASP A 63 7.25 0.88 6.74
N HIS A 64 6.33 -0.07 6.93
CA HIS A 64 6.51 -1.49 6.63
C HIS A 64 5.71 -1.96 5.41
N ALA A 65 4.54 -1.40 5.14
CA ALA A 65 3.65 -1.84 4.06
C ALA A 65 3.50 -0.82 2.93
N GLY A 66 4.24 0.30 2.95
CA GLY A 66 4.01 1.47 2.13
C GLY A 66 4.11 1.26 0.61
N LEU A 67 4.81 0.23 0.13
CA LEU A 67 4.85 -0.13 -1.30
C LEU A 67 3.94 -1.31 -1.70
N VAL A 68 3.19 -1.91 -0.76
CA VAL A 68 2.27 -3.03 -1.05
C VAL A 68 1.06 -2.56 -1.87
N GLY A 69 0.74 -1.26 -1.84
CA GLY A 69 -0.23 -0.63 -2.73
C GLY A 69 -0.24 0.89 -2.55
N GLU A 70 -1.20 1.56 -3.17
CA GLU A 70 -1.33 3.01 -3.02
C GLU A 70 -2.18 3.33 -1.80
N PHE A 71 -1.55 3.87 -0.76
CA PHE A 71 -2.26 4.52 0.32
C PHE A 71 -2.66 5.92 -0.14
N LEU A 72 -3.97 6.17 -0.14
CA LEU A 72 -4.55 7.46 -0.39
C LEU A 72 -5.00 8.06 0.94
N ALA A 73 -4.56 9.28 1.24
CA ALA A 73 -5.09 10.00 2.39
C ALA A 73 -6.58 10.30 2.17
N THR A 74 -7.41 9.91 3.13
CA THR A 74 -8.86 10.15 3.12
C THR A 74 -9.30 10.68 4.49
N PRO A 75 -8.91 11.91 4.86
CA PRO A 75 -8.97 12.42 6.22
C PRO A 75 -10.38 12.85 6.69
N SER A 76 -11.44 12.70 5.90
CA SER A 76 -12.77 13.22 6.27
C SER A 76 -13.36 12.57 7.53
N HIS A 77 -13.02 11.31 7.80
CA HIS A 77 -13.41 10.61 9.04
C HIS A 77 -12.51 11.00 10.23
N SER A 78 -11.18 10.97 10.02
CA SER A 78 -10.18 11.43 11.00
C SER A 78 -8.92 11.92 10.27
N PRO A 79 -8.10 12.83 10.85
CA PRO A 79 -6.93 13.37 10.17
C PRO A 79 -5.89 12.33 9.71
N ASP A 80 -5.88 11.16 10.33
CA ASP A 80 -5.00 10.02 10.06
C ASP A 80 -5.65 8.92 9.22
N SER A 81 -6.89 9.10 8.78
CA SER A 81 -7.61 8.13 7.96
C SER A 81 -6.95 7.98 6.58
N VAL A 82 -6.77 6.72 6.18
CA VAL A 82 -6.20 6.33 4.88
C VAL A 82 -7.04 5.23 4.24
N SER A 83 -7.10 5.27 2.93
CA SER A 83 -7.65 4.21 2.09
C SER A 83 -6.52 3.48 1.37
N TYR A 84 -6.65 2.17 1.23
CA TYR A 84 -5.75 1.35 0.43
C TYR A 84 -6.38 1.08 -0.93
N ILE A 85 -5.65 1.28 -2.03
CA ILE A 85 -6.09 1.00 -3.39
C ILE A 85 -5.09 0.05 -4.06
N CYS A 86 -5.61 -1.00 -4.71
CA CYS A 86 -4.80 -1.93 -5.49
C CYS A 86 -4.99 -1.75 -7.02
N PRO A 87 -4.09 -2.31 -7.85
CA PRO A 87 -4.17 -2.22 -9.31
C PRO A 87 -5.47 -2.75 -9.92
N GLU A 88 -6.17 -3.65 -9.24
CA GLU A 88 -7.42 -4.26 -9.66
C GLU A 88 -8.65 -3.36 -9.41
N ALA A 89 -8.44 -2.07 -9.09
CA ALA A 89 -9.50 -1.10 -8.79
C ALA A 89 -10.32 -1.43 -7.53
N GLU A 90 -9.77 -2.23 -6.61
CA GLU A 90 -10.34 -2.47 -5.28
C GLU A 90 -9.79 -1.44 -4.30
N ALA A 91 -10.66 -0.92 -3.42
CA ALA A 91 -10.29 0.00 -2.37
C ALA A 91 -10.85 -0.43 -1.01
N ILE A 92 -9.97 -0.50 -0.01
CA ILE A 92 -10.37 -0.62 1.40
C ILE A 92 -10.40 0.79 1.96
N VAL A 93 -11.57 1.24 2.40
CA VAL A 93 -11.84 2.66 2.70
C VAL A 93 -12.04 2.97 4.19
N GLY A 94 -11.90 1.96 5.05
CA GLY A 94 -12.06 2.14 6.49
C GLY A 94 -13.46 2.62 6.87
N GLU A 95 -13.54 3.68 7.68
CA GLU A 95 -14.77 4.28 8.17
C GLU A 95 -15.19 5.55 7.40
N LEU A 96 -14.75 5.70 6.15
CA LEU A 96 -15.21 6.78 5.26
C LEU A 96 -16.74 6.84 5.23
N CYS A 97 -17.29 8.06 5.32
CA CYS A 97 -18.73 8.28 5.26
C CYS A 97 -19.28 7.78 3.90
N PRO A 98 -20.24 6.84 3.88
CA PRO A 98 -20.85 6.35 2.63
C PRO A 98 -21.45 7.49 1.80
N LEU A 99 -21.30 7.42 0.47
CA LEU A 99 -21.72 8.48 -0.46
C LEU A 99 -23.18 8.92 -0.29
N ASP A 100 -24.08 7.98 0.01
CA ASP A 100 -25.52 8.23 0.21
C ASP A 100 -25.87 8.85 1.57
N GLN A 101 -24.91 8.88 2.51
CA GLN A 101 -25.05 9.45 3.84
C GLN A 101 -24.38 10.83 3.98
N ILE A 102 -23.66 11.27 2.94
CA ILE A 102 -23.04 12.60 2.92
C ILE A 102 -24.13 13.66 2.75
N MET A 103 -24.38 14.44 3.80
CA MET A 103 -25.37 15.52 3.75
C MET A 103 -24.78 16.82 3.21
N ASN A 104 -23.78 17.38 3.91
CA ASN A 104 -23.15 18.66 3.60
C ASN A 104 -21.69 18.65 4.08
N ASP A 105 -20.95 17.61 3.69
CA ASP A 105 -19.53 17.49 4.04
C ASP A 105 -18.65 17.48 2.78
N PRO A 106 -18.14 18.65 2.36
CA PRO A 106 -17.23 18.74 1.21
C PRO A 106 -15.96 17.91 1.37
N ALA A 107 -15.47 17.68 2.59
CA ALA A 107 -14.26 16.88 2.82
C ALA A 107 -14.49 15.41 2.44
N SER A 108 -15.62 14.83 2.86
CA SER A 108 -15.98 13.47 2.44
C SER A 108 -16.19 13.38 0.93
N LEU A 109 -16.81 14.38 0.29
CA LEU A 109 -16.93 14.40 -1.17
C LEU A 109 -15.56 14.44 -1.87
N GLU A 110 -14.63 15.24 -1.35
CA GLU A 110 -13.27 15.33 -1.89
C GLU A 110 -12.52 14.00 -1.77
N ASP A 111 -12.67 13.29 -0.65
CA ASP A 111 -12.05 11.97 -0.47
C ASP A 111 -12.58 10.92 -1.45
N TRP A 112 -13.89 10.93 -1.72
CA TRP A 112 -14.47 10.08 -2.76
C TRP A 112 -14.00 10.46 -4.17
N GLU A 113 -13.88 11.75 -4.47
CA GLU A 113 -13.32 12.20 -5.74
C GLU A 113 -11.86 11.79 -5.92
N ARG A 114 -11.05 11.85 -4.85
CA ARG A 114 -9.67 11.33 -4.86
C ARG A 114 -9.66 9.83 -5.14
N LEU A 115 -10.52 9.04 -4.48
CA LEU A 115 -10.64 7.59 -4.73
C LEU A 115 -11.03 7.28 -6.18
N ARG A 116 -12.04 7.98 -6.71
CA ARG A 116 -12.48 7.84 -8.12
C ARG A 116 -11.37 8.20 -9.10
N THR A 117 -10.67 9.30 -8.85
CA THR A 117 -9.55 9.77 -9.69
C THR A 117 -8.38 8.79 -9.68
N LYS A 118 -8.20 8.04 -8.58
CA LYS A 118 -7.22 6.95 -8.46
C LYS A 118 -7.69 5.62 -9.05
N GLY A 119 -8.91 5.57 -9.58
CA GLY A 119 -9.44 4.40 -10.28
C GLY A 119 -10.12 3.39 -9.37
N ALA A 120 -10.43 3.71 -8.12
CA ALA A 120 -11.23 2.85 -7.26
C ALA A 120 -12.62 2.64 -7.86
N ARG A 121 -13.07 1.38 -7.91
CA ARG A 121 -14.40 0.97 -8.41
C ARG A 121 -15.11 0.01 -7.48
N ARG A 122 -14.36 -0.86 -6.80
CA ARG A 122 -14.86 -1.93 -5.94
C ARG A 122 -14.50 -1.61 -4.50
N ILE A 123 -15.47 -1.34 -3.65
CA ILE A 123 -15.26 -0.70 -2.35
C ILE A 123 -15.55 -1.66 -1.20
N PHE A 124 -14.62 -1.70 -0.26
CA PHE A 124 -14.63 -2.54 0.94
C PHE A 124 -14.56 -1.64 2.20
N PRO A 125 -15.71 -1.20 2.73
CA PRO A 125 -15.78 -0.42 3.97
C PRO A 125 -15.66 -1.32 5.22
N SER A 126 -15.31 -0.74 6.38
CA SER A 126 -15.19 -1.49 7.64
C SER A 126 -16.52 -1.98 8.21
N HIS A 127 -17.62 -1.24 7.98
CA HIS A 127 -18.91 -1.45 8.65
C HIS A 127 -20.11 -1.62 7.70
N ALA A 128 -19.86 -1.92 6.43
CA ALA A 128 -20.90 -2.17 5.44
C ALA A 128 -20.51 -3.29 4.47
N GLY A 129 -21.47 -3.75 3.67
CA GLY A 129 -21.20 -4.70 2.61
C GLY A 129 -20.38 -4.09 1.48
N PHE A 130 -19.79 -4.95 0.66
CA PHE A 130 -19.16 -4.55 -0.61
C PHE A 130 -20.14 -3.76 -1.49
N PHE A 131 -19.64 -2.74 -2.17
CA PHE A 131 -20.38 -1.99 -3.18
C PHE A 131 -19.47 -1.46 -4.30
N GLU A 132 -20.07 -1.00 -5.39
CA GLU A 132 -19.37 -0.43 -6.55
C GLU A 132 -19.70 1.05 -6.72
N ILE A 133 -18.75 1.84 -7.24
CA ILE A 133 -18.87 3.30 -7.48
C ILE A 133 -18.46 3.74 -8.88
#